data_AF-A0A3D8TS84-F1
#
_entry.id   AF-A0A3D8TS84-F1
#
_cell.length_a   1.000
_cell.length_b   1.000
_cell.length_c   1.000
_cell.angle_alpha   90.00
_cell.angle_beta   90.00
_cell.angle_gamma   90.00
#
_symmetry.space_group_name_H-M   'P 1'
#
loop_
_entity.id
_entity.type
_entity.pdbx_description
1 polymer ?
#
loop_
_entity_poly.entity_id
_entity_poly.type
_entity_poly.pdbx_seq_one_letter_code
_entity_poly.pdbx_strand_id
1 'polypeptide(L)'
;MVRFDSPFNFGNAYQFSISDMTRYTTPSADMPANIWYYLFLPLRFMDRFPWLAGSPAPMPQWGYYEVMVGAIFTATPLTLMALALPLLRRLETHGMRPWLMSCLAVAAVLVVFDSRVGGLGWRYSADFGWLISLASIPGLLWLVNGREPSRSLAGANDAASGDGIARVTPWRWLMRWVVMLAVLWALGIAILSCFVQSRSDAMIDNNPTLWHQVQSWFTLL
;
A
#
# COMPACT_ATOMS: atom_id res chain seq x y z
N MET A 1 -20.88 26.52 27.11
CA MET A 1 -19.77 26.62 26.14
C MET A 1 -19.56 25.22 25.56
N VAL A 2 -19.90 25.00 24.28
CA VAL A 2 -19.61 23.72 23.62
C VAL A 2 -18.12 23.74 23.27
N ARG A 3 -17.31 22.91 23.92
CA ARG A 3 -15.83 22.92 23.85
C ARG A 3 -15.26 22.80 22.41
N PHE A 4 -16.05 22.30 21.47
CA PHE A 4 -15.60 21.93 20.12
C PHE A 4 -16.33 22.65 18.99
N ASP A 5 -17.21 23.61 19.27
CA ASP A 5 -18.18 24.24 18.36
C ASP A 5 -19.20 23.27 17.70
N SER A 6 -18.77 22.06 17.30
CA SER A 6 -19.56 20.99 16.69
C SER A 6 -19.09 19.61 17.17
N PRO A 7 -19.99 18.60 17.29
CA PRO A 7 -19.60 17.23 17.60
C PRO A 7 -18.66 16.62 16.54
N PHE A 8 -18.69 17.08 15.29
CA PHE A 8 -17.81 16.59 14.22
C PHE A 8 -16.36 17.12 14.30
N ASN A 9 -16.10 18.12 15.15
CA ASN A 9 -14.76 18.69 15.31
C ASN A 9 -13.93 17.92 16.36
N PHE A 10 -14.60 17.20 17.25
CA PHE A 10 -13.92 16.37 18.26
C PHE A 10 -13.20 15.20 17.58
N GLY A 11 -11.90 15.05 17.85
CA GLY A 11 -11.07 14.02 17.22
C GLY A 11 -10.57 14.34 15.81
N ASN A 12 -11.06 15.41 15.16
CA ASN A 12 -10.56 15.89 13.86
C ASN A 12 -9.73 17.17 14.04
N ALA A 13 -10.38 18.32 14.27
CA ALA A 13 -9.71 19.60 14.52
C ALA A 13 -9.13 19.68 15.95
N TYR A 14 -9.82 19.05 16.91
CA TYR A 14 -9.41 18.99 18.31
C TYR A 14 -9.01 17.57 18.68
N GLN A 15 -7.82 17.17 18.25
CA GLN A 15 -7.20 15.89 18.60
C GLN A 15 -6.00 16.07 19.53
N PHE A 16 -5.75 15.09 20.40
CA PHE A 16 -4.52 15.00 21.21
C PHE A 16 -3.35 14.52 20.34
N SER A 17 -3.04 15.27 19.28
CA SER A 17 -1.92 14.97 18.39
C SER A 17 -0.79 15.99 18.55
N ILE A 18 0.38 15.66 18.02
CA ILE A 18 1.58 16.52 18.09
C ILE A 18 1.34 17.88 17.40
N SER A 19 0.54 17.88 16.34
CA SER A 19 0.24 19.05 15.51
C SER A 19 -1.13 19.66 15.86
N ASP A 20 -1.17 20.99 16.00
CA ASP A 20 -2.41 21.75 16.16
C ASP A 20 -3.17 21.79 14.82
N MET A 21 -4.14 20.88 14.65
CA MET A 21 -4.97 20.79 13.44
C MET A 21 -5.85 22.00 13.18
N THR A 22 -6.07 22.86 14.18
CA THR A 22 -6.84 24.09 13.97
C THR A 22 -6.08 25.11 13.14
N ARG A 23 -4.75 24.98 13.05
CA ARG A 23 -3.84 25.88 12.33
C ARG A 23 -2.97 25.19 11.30
N TYR A 24 -2.76 23.89 11.44
CA TYR A 24 -1.90 23.13 10.55
C TYR A 24 -2.51 23.04 9.16
N THR A 25 -1.67 23.31 8.17
CA THR A 25 -1.95 22.98 6.78
C THR A 25 -0.64 22.54 6.15
N THR A 26 -0.67 21.49 5.33
CA THR A 26 0.51 21.11 4.56
C THR A 26 0.86 22.24 3.59
N PRO A 27 2.12 22.71 3.55
CA PRO A 27 2.55 23.67 2.55
C PRO A 27 2.30 23.15 1.14
N SER A 28 1.80 23.99 0.24
CA SER A 28 1.47 23.58 -1.14
C SER A 28 2.69 23.09 -1.92
N ALA A 29 3.88 23.58 -1.57
CA ALA A 29 5.15 23.14 -2.14
C ALA A 29 5.46 21.66 -1.85
N ASP A 30 4.98 21.13 -0.71
CA ASP A 30 5.25 19.75 -0.28
C ASP A 30 4.22 18.76 -0.85
N MET A 31 3.09 19.23 -1.36
CA MET A 31 2.00 18.39 -1.88
C MET A 31 2.45 17.36 -2.93
N PRO A 32 3.24 17.72 -3.97
CA PRO A 32 3.72 16.74 -4.93
C PRO A 32 4.60 15.67 -4.30
N ALA A 33 5.45 16.06 -3.33
CA ALA A 33 6.34 15.16 -2.62
C ALA A 33 5.54 14.20 -1.72
N ASN A 34 4.56 14.69 -0.96
CA ASN A 34 3.67 13.85 -0.15
C ASN A 34 2.93 12.80 -0.99
N ILE A 35 2.28 13.23 -2.09
CA ILE A 35 1.58 12.32 -3.00
C ILE A 35 2.55 11.27 -3.57
N TRP A 36 3.74 11.71 -4.00
CA TRP A 36 4.76 10.81 -4.49
C TRP A 36 5.21 9.81 -3.43
N TYR A 37 5.45 10.26 -2.19
CA TYR A 37 5.91 9.39 -1.12
C TYR A 37 4.83 8.43 -0.61
N TYR A 38 3.55 8.77 -0.68
CA TYR A 38 2.48 7.79 -0.43
C TYR A 38 2.46 6.65 -1.45
N LEU A 39 2.81 6.95 -2.71
CA LEU A 39 2.71 6.00 -3.81
C LEU A 39 4.03 5.25 -4.09
N PHE A 40 5.18 5.92 -3.99
CA PHE A 40 6.46 5.45 -4.51
C PHE A 40 7.68 5.65 -3.59
N LEU A 41 7.54 6.11 -2.35
CA LEU A 41 8.64 6.14 -1.38
C LEU A 41 9.38 4.79 -1.35
N PRO A 42 10.70 4.76 -1.61
CA PRO A 42 11.45 3.52 -1.70
C PRO A 42 11.57 2.84 -0.32
N LEU A 43 11.78 1.53 -0.33
CA LEU A 43 12.16 0.78 0.87
C LEU A 43 13.66 0.95 1.10
N ARG A 44 14.06 1.12 2.37
CA ARG A 44 15.48 1.25 2.75
C ARG A 44 15.97 0.03 3.51
N PHE A 45 16.76 -0.80 2.84
CA PHE A 45 17.37 -1.98 3.44
C PHE A 45 18.69 -1.67 4.16
N MET A 46 19.04 -2.50 5.14
CA MET A 46 20.28 -2.42 5.93
C MET A 46 20.95 -3.79 6.01
N ASP A 47 22.22 -3.81 6.38
CA ASP A 47 23.06 -5.00 6.54
C ASP A 47 22.89 -5.73 7.89
N ARG A 48 22.19 -5.09 8.85
CA ARG A 48 21.94 -5.61 10.20
C ARG A 48 20.45 -5.68 10.49
N PHE A 49 20.06 -6.59 11.37
CA PHE A 49 18.69 -6.70 11.88
C PHE A 49 18.15 -5.33 12.32
N PRO A 50 16.92 -4.93 11.93
CA PRO A 50 15.89 -5.72 11.22
C PRO A 50 15.97 -5.70 9.69
N TRP A 51 17.12 -5.36 9.10
CA TRP A 51 17.41 -5.26 7.65
C TRP A 51 16.52 -4.30 6.86
N LEU A 52 15.57 -3.64 7.52
CA LEU A 52 14.67 -2.66 6.97
C LEU A 52 14.64 -1.45 7.90
N ALA A 53 14.53 -0.25 7.35
CA ALA A 53 14.55 0.98 8.11
C ALA A 53 13.50 1.96 7.61
N GLY A 54 13.20 2.97 8.43
CA GLY A 54 12.45 4.13 7.98
C GLY A 54 13.16 4.82 6.81
N SER A 55 12.40 5.14 5.77
CA SER A 55 12.88 5.82 4.58
C SER A 55 12.79 7.33 4.75
N PRO A 56 13.85 8.09 4.42
CA PRO A 56 13.80 9.54 4.47
C PRO A 56 12.83 10.07 3.40
N ALA A 57 12.02 11.05 3.80
CA ALA A 57 11.08 11.74 2.92
C ALA A 57 11.38 13.26 2.95
N PRO A 58 12.48 13.71 2.33
CA PRO A 58 12.85 15.12 2.35
C PRO A 58 11.78 15.96 1.65
N MET A 59 11.41 17.07 2.30
CA MET A 59 10.38 17.99 1.83
C MET A 59 11.01 19.34 1.45
N PRO A 60 10.48 20.04 0.43
CA PRO A 60 10.88 21.41 0.10
C PRO A 60 10.77 22.38 1.28
N GLN A 61 9.74 22.23 2.10
CA GLN A 61 9.49 23.02 3.29
C GLN A 61 9.35 22.11 4.52
N TRP A 62 9.58 22.66 5.71
CA TRP A 62 9.33 21.90 6.92
C TRP A 62 7.82 21.73 7.11
N GLY A 63 7.38 20.48 7.13
CA GLY A 63 6.01 20.08 7.43
C GLY A 63 6.03 18.87 8.35
N TYR A 64 4.91 18.65 9.06
CA TYR A 64 4.74 17.43 9.83
C TYR A 64 4.71 16.20 8.89
N TYR A 65 5.50 15.19 9.23
CA TYR A 65 5.44 13.87 8.62
C TYR A 65 5.80 12.78 9.64
N GLU A 66 5.22 11.60 9.47
CA GLU A 66 5.56 10.40 10.22
C GLU A 66 6.58 9.56 9.45
N VAL A 67 7.35 8.77 10.19
CA VAL A 67 8.33 7.88 9.56
C VAL A 67 7.61 6.77 8.82
N MET A 68 7.88 6.67 7.52
CA MET A 68 7.38 5.60 6.66
C MET A 68 8.47 4.59 6.38
N VAL A 69 8.10 3.31 6.30
CA VAL A 69 9.01 2.25 5.86
C VAL A 69 9.17 2.23 4.35
N GLY A 70 8.09 2.55 3.64
CA GLY A 70 7.97 2.57 2.19
C GLY A 70 6.56 3.00 1.80
N ALA A 71 6.29 3.05 0.51
CA ALA A 71 5.01 3.42 -0.03
C ALA A 71 4.16 2.21 -0.41
N ILE A 72 2.91 2.44 -0.80
CA ILE A 72 2.02 1.35 -1.19
C ILE A 72 2.57 0.55 -2.38
N PHE A 73 3.12 1.18 -3.42
CA PHE A 73 3.63 0.44 -4.59
C PHE A 73 5.00 -0.19 -4.38
N THR A 74 5.79 0.26 -3.41
CA THR A 74 7.10 -0.34 -3.10
C THR A 74 6.97 -1.45 -2.07
N ALA A 75 6.13 -1.28 -1.04
CA ALA A 75 5.81 -2.30 -0.05
C ALA A 75 4.90 -3.40 -0.64
N THR A 76 3.93 -3.04 -1.49
CA THR A 76 2.96 -3.97 -2.09
C THR A 76 2.90 -3.81 -3.62
N PRO A 77 3.94 -4.22 -4.37
CA PRO A 77 4.05 -3.94 -5.80
C PRO A 77 2.90 -4.50 -6.65
N LEU A 78 2.19 -5.52 -6.18
CA LEU A 78 1.00 -6.06 -6.84
C LEU A 78 -0.12 -5.02 -7.00
N THR A 79 -0.20 -4.05 -6.08
CA THR A 79 -1.20 -2.98 -6.14
C THR A 79 -1.00 -2.03 -7.31
N LEU A 80 0.19 -2.01 -7.96
CA LEU A 80 0.43 -1.30 -9.22
C LEU A 80 -0.52 -1.74 -10.33
N MET A 81 -1.03 -2.98 -10.27
CA MET A 81 -2.02 -3.47 -11.23
C MET A 81 -3.33 -2.68 -11.22
N ALA A 82 -3.59 -1.87 -10.18
CA ALA A 82 -4.71 -0.93 -10.17
C ALA A 82 -4.60 0.09 -11.31
N LEU A 83 -3.37 0.50 -11.67
CA LEU A 83 -3.12 1.43 -12.77
C LEU A 83 -3.38 0.82 -14.15
N ALA A 84 -3.43 -0.52 -14.25
CA ALA A 84 -3.78 -1.20 -15.48
C ALA A 84 -5.30 -1.21 -15.74
N LEU A 85 -6.13 -1.04 -14.70
CA LEU A 85 -7.60 -1.11 -14.82
C LEU A 85 -8.19 -0.16 -15.89
N PRO A 86 -7.79 1.13 -15.97
CA PRO A 86 -8.25 2.04 -17.03
C PRO A 86 -7.82 1.62 -18.44
N LEU A 87 -6.70 0.89 -18.54
CA LEU A 87 -6.09 0.45 -19.81
C LEU A 87 -6.73 -0.86 -20.30
N LEU A 88 -7.12 -1.74 -19.38
CA LEU A 88 -7.76 -3.03 -19.66
C LEU A 88 -9.26 -2.87 -19.98
N ARG A 89 -9.60 -2.02 -20.96
CA ARG A 89 -10.99 -1.66 -21.33
C ARG A 89 -11.85 -2.83 -21.79
N ARG A 90 -11.22 -3.86 -22.36
CA ARG A 90 -11.88 -5.04 -22.94
C ARG A 90 -11.98 -6.22 -21.98
N LEU A 91 -11.42 -6.09 -20.78
CA LEU A 91 -11.50 -7.12 -19.74
C LEU A 91 -12.93 -7.14 -19.19
N GLU A 92 -13.57 -8.32 -19.23
CA GLU A 92 -14.88 -8.51 -18.65
C GLU A 92 -14.79 -8.61 -17.13
N THR A 93 -15.47 -7.71 -16.45
CA THR A 93 -15.52 -7.65 -14.99
C THR A 93 -16.94 -7.88 -14.46
N HIS A 94 -17.80 -8.55 -15.24
CA HIS A 94 -19.20 -8.83 -14.88
C HIS A 94 -19.97 -7.62 -14.31
N GLY A 95 -19.80 -6.44 -14.92
CA GLY A 95 -20.46 -5.20 -14.48
C GLY A 95 -19.79 -4.44 -13.33
N MET A 96 -18.76 -5.00 -12.67
CA MET A 96 -18.07 -4.36 -11.54
C MET A 96 -17.15 -3.19 -11.93
N ARG A 97 -16.91 -2.95 -13.22
CA ARG A 97 -15.93 -1.96 -13.70
C ARG A 97 -16.19 -0.55 -13.16
N PRO A 98 -17.43 0.00 -13.20
CA PRO A 98 -17.68 1.34 -12.68
C PRO A 98 -17.35 1.43 -11.18
N TRP A 99 -17.71 0.41 -10.40
CA TRP A 99 -17.40 0.35 -8.97
C TRP A 99 -15.89 0.34 -8.70
N LEU A 100 -15.13 -0.49 -9.43
CA LEU A 100 -13.66 -0.55 -9.31
C LEU A 100 -12.98 0.75 -9.75
N MET A 101 -13.50 1.41 -10.81
CA MET A 101 -13.03 2.73 -11.23
C MET A 101 -13.35 3.79 -10.18
N SER A 102 -14.51 3.72 -9.53
CA SER A 102 -14.85 4.58 -8.39
C SER A 102 -13.91 4.35 -7.21
N CYS A 103 -13.55 3.10 -6.89
CA CYS A 103 -12.55 2.82 -5.86
C CYS A 103 -11.22 3.52 -6.17
N LEU A 104 -10.74 3.41 -7.42
CA LEU A 104 -9.48 4.06 -7.83
C LEU A 104 -9.59 5.59 -7.79
N ALA A 105 -10.73 6.15 -8.20
CA ALA A 105 -10.98 7.59 -8.14
C ALA A 105 -11.02 8.11 -6.70
N VAL A 106 -11.73 7.41 -5.81
CA VAL A 106 -11.79 7.74 -4.38
C VAL A 106 -10.41 7.62 -3.74
N ALA A 107 -9.65 6.57 -4.06
CA ALA A 107 -8.27 6.43 -3.58
C ALA A 107 -7.39 7.61 -3.99
N ALA A 108 -7.48 8.06 -5.24
CA ALA A 108 -6.74 9.22 -5.72
C ALA A 108 -7.14 10.51 -4.98
N VAL A 109 -8.43 10.70 -4.71
CA VAL A 109 -8.92 11.85 -3.91
C VAL A 109 -8.41 11.76 -2.48
N LEU A 110 -8.44 10.59 -1.85
CA LEU A 110 -7.96 10.39 -0.49
C LEU A 110 -6.46 10.64 -0.36
N VAL A 111 -5.62 10.15 -1.29
CA VAL A 111 -4.18 10.45 -1.28
C VAL A 111 -3.92 11.96 -1.27
N VAL A 112 -4.66 12.73 -2.08
CA VAL A 112 -4.54 14.20 -2.12
C VAL A 112 -5.09 14.83 -0.84
N PHE A 113 -6.22 14.35 -0.33
CA PHE A 113 -6.85 14.85 0.88
C PHE A 113 -5.96 14.63 2.12
N ASP A 114 -5.47 13.40 2.32
CA ASP A 114 -4.59 13.02 3.42
C ASP A 114 -3.29 13.83 3.36
N SER A 115 -2.72 13.97 2.16
CA SER A 115 -1.54 14.83 1.93
C SER A 115 -1.77 16.28 2.34
N ARG A 116 -3.00 16.79 2.18
CA ARG A 116 -3.34 18.19 2.43
C ARG A 116 -3.71 18.48 3.88
N VAL A 117 -4.38 17.53 4.53
CA VAL A 117 -4.93 17.69 5.89
C VAL A 117 -4.01 17.09 6.94
N GLY A 118 -3.52 15.87 6.72
CA GLY A 118 -2.67 15.13 7.67
C GLY A 118 -1.18 15.18 7.36
N GLY A 119 -0.79 15.63 6.17
CA GLY A 119 0.60 15.58 5.71
C GLY A 119 0.98 14.18 5.24
N LEU A 120 2.21 13.75 5.53
CA LEU A 120 2.68 12.40 5.20
C LEU A 120 2.66 11.52 6.45
N GLY A 121 1.90 10.43 6.45
CA GLY A 121 1.82 9.54 7.61
C GLY A 121 1.59 8.10 7.22
N TRP A 122 2.30 7.17 7.85
CA TRP A 122 2.20 5.75 7.52
C TRP A 122 0.76 5.23 7.65
N ARG A 123 0.08 5.62 8.74
CA ARG A 123 -1.30 5.21 9.03
C ARG A 123 -2.31 5.66 7.97
N TYR A 124 -2.11 6.81 7.34
CA TYR A 124 -3.03 7.35 6.33
C TYR A 124 -3.02 6.49 5.05
N SER A 125 -1.99 5.66 4.85
CA SER A 125 -2.01 4.66 3.78
C SER A 125 -3.17 3.65 3.93
N ALA A 126 -3.70 3.47 5.14
CA ALA A 126 -4.87 2.63 5.39
C ALA A 126 -6.17 3.22 4.82
N ASP A 127 -6.25 4.54 4.62
CA ASP A 127 -7.48 5.21 4.17
C ASP A 127 -7.76 4.90 2.69
N PHE A 128 -6.71 4.84 1.87
CA PHE A 128 -6.82 4.58 0.42
C PHE A 128 -6.28 3.21 -0.02
N GLY A 129 -5.43 2.55 0.77
CA GLY A 129 -4.68 1.39 0.28
C GLY A 129 -5.54 0.17 -0.06
N TRP A 130 -6.63 -0.04 0.68
CA TRP A 130 -7.58 -1.11 0.40
C TRP A 130 -8.36 -0.86 -0.91
N LEU A 131 -8.66 0.40 -1.24
CA LEU A 131 -9.32 0.76 -2.50
C LEU A 131 -8.42 0.49 -3.71
N ILE A 132 -7.12 0.85 -3.60
CA ILE A 132 -6.12 0.53 -4.63
C ILE A 132 -5.99 -1.00 -4.76
N SER A 133 -5.96 -1.72 -3.64
CA SER A 133 -5.89 -3.19 -3.64
C SER A 133 -7.09 -3.82 -4.36
N LEU A 134 -8.32 -3.36 -4.11
CA LEU A 134 -9.52 -3.81 -4.83
C LEU A 134 -9.42 -3.53 -6.33
N ALA A 135 -9.01 -2.32 -6.70
CA ALA A 135 -8.86 -1.92 -8.11
C ALA A 135 -7.76 -2.74 -8.84
N SER A 136 -6.79 -3.31 -8.10
CA SER A 136 -5.72 -4.13 -8.67
C SER A 136 -6.15 -5.55 -9.07
N ILE A 137 -7.24 -6.07 -8.49
CA ILE A 137 -7.68 -7.46 -8.64
C ILE A 137 -7.86 -7.87 -10.11
N PRO A 138 -8.57 -7.12 -10.98
CA PRO A 138 -8.76 -7.56 -12.37
C PRO A 138 -7.44 -7.65 -13.14
N GLY A 139 -6.51 -6.73 -12.88
CA GLY A 139 -5.18 -6.76 -13.50
C GLY A 139 -4.37 -7.95 -13.02
N LEU A 140 -4.43 -8.28 -11.73
CA LEU A 140 -3.77 -9.45 -11.15
C LEU A 140 -4.34 -10.76 -11.70
N LEU A 141 -5.66 -10.88 -11.74
CA LEU A 141 -6.31 -12.06 -12.31
C LEU A 141 -5.95 -12.20 -13.79
N TRP A 142 -5.98 -11.11 -14.57
CA TRP A 142 -5.53 -11.12 -15.96
C TRP A 142 -4.07 -11.57 -16.12
N LEU A 143 -3.18 -11.15 -15.22
CA LEU A 143 -1.77 -11.55 -15.22
C LEU A 143 -1.61 -13.06 -14.96
N VAL A 144 -2.30 -13.60 -13.95
CA VAL A 144 -2.23 -15.01 -13.50
C VAL A 144 -2.92 -15.96 -14.48
N ASN A 145 -4.03 -15.52 -15.07
CA ASN A 145 -4.89 -16.31 -15.93
C ASN A 145 -4.54 -16.17 -17.43
N GLY A 146 -3.66 -15.24 -17.82
CA GLY A 146 -3.16 -15.13 -19.18
C GLY A 146 -4.13 -14.44 -20.16
N ARG A 147 -3.66 -14.28 -21.41
CA ARG A 147 -4.30 -13.48 -22.48
C ARG A 147 -5.16 -14.29 -23.47
N GLU A 148 -5.44 -15.56 -23.20
CA GLU A 148 -6.31 -16.33 -24.10
C GLU A 148 -7.70 -15.67 -24.19
N PRO A 149 -8.34 -15.69 -25.36
CA PRO A 149 -9.41 -14.75 -25.71
C PRO A 149 -10.75 -15.05 -25.04
N SER A 150 -10.76 -15.64 -23.84
CA SER A 150 -11.91 -15.50 -22.96
C SER A 150 -11.87 -14.08 -22.41
N ARG A 151 -12.78 -13.22 -22.90
CA ARG A 151 -13.00 -11.88 -22.32
C ARG A 151 -13.26 -11.95 -20.81
N SER A 152 -13.72 -13.12 -20.33
CA SER A 152 -14.01 -13.46 -18.94
C SER A 152 -12.78 -13.85 -18.12
N LEU A 153 -12.72 -13.31 -16.90
CA LEU A 153 -11.77 -13.69 -15.84
C LEU A 153 -11.98 -15.12 -15.32
N ALA A 154 -13.15 -15.73 -15.59
CA ALA A 154 -13.52 -17.06 -15.13
C ALA A 154 -13.04 -18.21 -16.04
N GLY A 155 -12.80 -17.94 -17.34
CA GLY A 155 -12.64 -18.99 -18.36
C GLY A 155 -11.22 -19.50 -18.62
N ALA A 156 -10.22 -19.03 -17.88
CA ALA A 156 -8.83 -19.32 -18.22
C ALA A 156 -8.36 -20.74 -17.82
N ASN A 157 -9.10 -21.43 -16.95
CA ASN A 157 -8.87 -22.85 -16.63
C ASN A 157 -9.69 -23.79 -17.54
N ASP A 158 -10.73 -23.29 -18.20
CA ASP A 158 -11.66 -24.10 -19.00
C ASP A 158 -11.16 -24.35 -20.43
N ALA A 159 -10.13 -23.60 -20.88
CA ALA A 159 -9.45 -23.84 -22.15
C ALA A 159 -8.41 -24.98 -22.10
N ALA A 160 -8.32 -25.67 -20.97
CA ALA A 160 -7.48 -26.85 -20.79
C ALA A 160 -8.01 -28.05 -21.60
N SER A 161 -7.66 -28.08 -22.89
CA SER A 161 -7.51 -29.27 -23.76
C SER A 161 -8.71 -30.24 -23.81
N GLY A 162 -9.20 -30.52 -25.02
CA GLY A 162 -10.14 -31.62 -25.28
C GLY A 162 -9.65 -33.02 -24.84
N ASP A 163 -8.43 -33.15 -24.33
CA ASP A 163 -7.82 -34.37 -23.80
C ASP A 163 -7.85 -34.44 -22.26
N GLY A 164 -8.44 -33.45 -21.56
CA GLY A 164 -8.55 -33.41 -20.10
C GLY A 164 -7.24 -33.08 -19.36
N ILE A 165 -6.18 -32.72 -20.08
CA ILE A 165 -4.87 -32.36 -19.50
C ILE A 165 -4.70 -30.84 -19.53
N ALA A 166 -4.70 -30.20 -18.36
CA ALA A 166 -4.44 -28.77 -18.21
C ALA A 166 -2.99 -28.41 -18.60
N ARG A 167 -2.77 -28.06 -19.86
CA ARG A 167 -1.49 -27.52 -20.33
C ARG A 167 -1.41 -26.02 -20.00
N VAL A 168 -0.81 -25.70 -18.87
CA VAL A 168 -0.48 -24.32 -18.52
C VAL A 168 0.70 -23.85 -19.37
N THR A 169 0.52 -22.78 -20.15
CA THR A 169 1.63 -22.23 -20.94
C THR A 169 2.80 -21.78 -20.04
N PRO A 170 4.07 -21.90 -20.49
CA PRO A 170 5.23 -21.46 -19.70
C PRO A 170 5.10 -20.01 -19.20
N TRP A 171 4.46 -19.15 -20.00
CA TRP A 171 4.16 -17.76 -19.63
C TRP A 171 3.24 -17.65 -18.40
N ARG A 172 2.16 -18.43 -18.35
CA ARG A 172 1.24 -18.44 -17.19
C ARG A 172 1.94 -18.91 -15.92
N TRP A 173 2.80 -19.92 -16.04
CA TRP A 173 3.67 -20.35 -14.94
C TRP A 173 4.57 -19.22 -14.45
N LEU A 174 5.27 -18.55 -15.37
CA LEU A 174 6.12 -17.41 -15.05
C LEU A 174 5.33 -16.31 -14.31
N MET A 175 4.16 -15.92 -14.81
CA MET A 175 3.33 -14.89 -14.17
C MET A 175 2.82 -15.29 -12.78
N ARG A 176 2.45 -16.57 -12.58
CA ARG A 176 2.09 -17.10 -11.26
C ARG A 176 3.24 -17.01 -10.27
N TRP A 177 4.45 -17.37 -10.69
CA TRP A 177 5.66 -17.22 -9.87
C TRP A 177 5.95 -15.75 -9.55
N VAL A 178 5.81 -14.85 -10.53
CA VAL A 178 5.97 -13.40 -10.29
C VAL A 178 4.99 -12.91 -9.23
N VAL A 179 3.70 -13.27 -9.34
CA VAL A 179 2.70 -12.89 -8.33
C VAL A 179 3.02 -13.49 -6.97
N MET A 180 3.38 -14.78 -6.93
CA MET A 180 3.74 -15.44 -5.67
C MET A 180 4.94 -14.77 -4.99
N LEU A 181 6.00 -14.47 -5.74
CA LEU A 181 7.18 -13.77 -5.22
C LEU A 181 6.83 -12.36 -4.72
N ALA A 182 5.93 -11.65 -5.41
CA ALA A 182 5.48 -10.32 -4.99
C ALA A 182 4.56 -10.37 -3.75
N VAL A 183 3.78 -11.45 -3.56
CA VAL A 183 3.05 -11.70 -2.29
C VAL A 183 4.03 -11.98 -1.16
N LEU A 184 5.02 -12.85 -1.38
CA LEU A 184 6.06 -13.14 -0.39
C LEU A 184 6.88 -11.89 -0.04
N TRP A 185 7.15 -11.03 -1.02
CA TRP A 185 7.74 -9.71 -0.80
C TRP A 185 6.88 -8.87 0.12
N ALA A 186 5.60 -8.66 -0.20
CA ALA A 186 4.69 -7.85 0.61
C ALA A 186 4.58 -8.38 2.05
N LEU A 187 4.50 -9.71 2.22
CA LEU A 187 4.48 -10.36 3.53
C LEU A 187 5.80 -10.15 4.28
N GLY A 188 6.93 -10.31 3.61
CA GLY A 188 8.26 -10.08 4.18
C GLY A 188 8.43 -8.63 4.64
N ILE A 189 8.04 -7.66 3.81
CA ILE A 189 8.06 -6.24 4.19
C ILE A 189 7.13 -5.98 5.37
N ALA A 190 5.92 -6.53 5.39
CA ALA A 190 4.99 -6.37 6.51
C ALA A 190 5.60 -6.89 7.82
N ILE A 191 6.18 -8.09 7.82
CA ILE A 191 6.83 -8.68 9.00
C ILE A 191 8.04 -7.85 9.44
N LEU A 192 8.96 -7.52 8.53
CA LEU A 192 10.14 -6.72 8.86
C LEU A 192 9.77 -5.33 9.36
N SER A 193 8.69 -4.74 8.83
CA SER A 193 8.21 -3.41 9.23
C SER A 193 7.80 -3.33 10.69
N CYS A 194 7.41 -4.44 11.32
CA CYS A 194 7.06 -4.50 12.74
C CYS A 194 8.28 -4.25 13.65
N PHE A 195 9.48 -4.55 13.16
CA PHE A 195 10.72 -4.42 13.93
C PHE A 195 11.42 -3.06 13.72
N VAL A 196 10.92 -2.22 12.80
CA VAL A 196 11.46 -0.89 12.52
C VAL A 196 11.17 0.04 13.71
N GLN A 197 12.22 0.44 14.42
CA GLN A 197 12.11 1.22 15.66
C GLN A 197 11.69 2.68 15.47
N SER A 198 11.80 3.23 14.27
CA SER A 198 11.49 4.64 14.01
C SER A 198 9.98 4.93 13.89
N ARG A 199 9.13 3.93 14.14
CA ARG A 199 7.68 4.03 14.05
C ARG A 199 7.05 4.11 15.44
N SER A 200 5.95 4.83 15.57
CA SER A 200 5.19 4.93 16.83
C SER A 200 4.55 3.60 17.26
N ASP A 201 4.31 2.69 16.33
CA ASP A 201 3.79 1.35 16.56
C ASP A 201 4.86 0.26 16.50
N ALA A 202 6.14 0.62 16.73
CA ALA A 202 7.24 -0.33 16.72
C ALA A 202 7.07 -1.43 17.78
N MET A 203 7.47 -2.64 17.44
CA MET A 203 7.39 -3.78 18.37
C MET A 203 8.30 -3.60 19.61
N ILE A 204 9.39 -2.83 19.51
CA ILE A 204 10.25 -2.54 20.67
C ILE A 204 9.50 -1.76 21.77
N ASP A 205 8.57 -0.88 21.40
CA ASP A 205 7.79 -0.08 22.35
C ASP A 205 6.58 -0.85 22.89
N ASN A 206 5.96 -1.70 22.05
CA ASN A 206 4.74 -2.44 22.40
C ASN A 206 5.00 -3.80 23.06
N ASN A 207 6.10 -4.48 22.69
CA ASN A 207 6.51 -5.77 23.24
C ASN A 207 8.04 -5.93 23.15
N PRO A 208 8.79 -5.24 24.02
CA PRO A 208 10.26 -5.23 23.99
C PRO A 208 10.85 -6.63 24.16
N THR A 209 10.21 -7.50 24.96
CA THR A 209 10.65 -8.88 25.17
C THR A 209 10.67 -9.65 23.85
N LEU A 210 9.59 -9.62 23.08
CA LEU A 210 9.53 -10.29 21.78
C LEU A 210 10.53 -9.68 20.79
N TRP A 211 10.67 -8.35 20.78
CA TRP A 211 11.60 -7.66 19.90
C TRP A 211 13.05 -8.14 20.12
N HIS A 212 13.52 -8.14 21.37
CA HIS A 212 14.87 -8.60 21.73
C HIS A 212 15.05 -10.11 21.57
N GLN A 213 14.02 -10.93 21.79
CA GLN A 213 14.07 -12.37 21.52
C GLN A 213 14.31 -12.68 20.05
N VAL A 214 13.64 -11.98 19.13
CA VAL A 214 13.87 -12.17 17.70
C VAL A 214 15.23 -11.59 17.29
N GLN A 215 15.61 -10.44 17.86
CA GLN A 215 16.92 -9.83 17.62
C GLN A 215 18.08 -10.80 17.95
N SER A 216 18.01 -11.52 19.08
CA SER A 216 19.08 -12.42 19.53
C SER A 216 19.28 -13.65 18.63
N TRP A 217 18.32 -13.98 17.76
CA TRP A 217 18.52 -15.00 16.72
C TRP A 217 19.52 -14.57 15.64
N PHE A 218 19.73 -13.26 15.49
CA PHE A 218 20.49 -12.66 14.40
C PHE A 218 21.69 -11.85 14.88
N THR A 219 21.71 -11.45 16.14
CA THR A 219 22.82 -10.73 16.77
C THR A 219 23.32 -11.53 17.97
N LEU A 220 24.64 -11.62 18.14
CA LEU A 220 25.30 -12.26 19.29
C LEU A 220 25.20 -11.43 20.59
N LEU A 221 24.15 -10.60 20.72
CA LEU A 221 23.87 -9.77 21.89
C LEU A 221 22.91 -10.49 22.84
#